data_AF-B9LPD9-F1
#
_entry.id   AF-B9LPD9-F1
#
_cell.length_a   1.000
_cell.length_b   1.000
_cell.length_c   1.000
_cell.angle_alpha   90.00
_cell.angle_beta   90.00
_cell.angle_gamma   90.00
#
_symmetry.space_group_name_H-M   'P 1'
#
loop_
_entity.id
_entity.type
_entity.pdbx_description
1 polymer ?
#
loop_
_entity_poly.entity_id
_entity_poly.type
_entity_poly.pdbx_seq_one_letter_code
_entity_poly.pdbx_strand_id
1 'polypeptide(L)'
;MEEHWLWYLTGAVDTSATMTINVQKDNRNNVGYILLPKFYFSRPTDVKSVFGMIDEYLENTTITYQIKEFEKSNRLEIQNGEDIRKFLDPIVDGFIQQRDRAEYFLDQVLPLFENGSPKSEEKFIEAMEVVDGLAEYPIQPRQSSKYDADYFREEWGL
;
A
#
# COMPACT_ATOMS: atom_id res chain seq x y z
N MET A 1 15.23 18.52 4.75
CA MET A 1 14.75 18.52 3.36
C MET A 1 14.32 19.89 2.89
N GLU A 2 14.89 20.34 1.77
CA GLU A 2 14.47 21.57 1.08
C GLU A 2 13.16 21.33 0.29
N GLU A 3 12.35 22.36 0.13
CA GLU A 3 10.98 22.27 -0.40
C GLU A 3 10.92 21.61 -1.81
N HIS A 4 11.86 21.92 -2.69
CA HIS A 4 11.88 21.36 -4.05
C HIS A 4 12.14 19.85 -4.09
N TRP A 5 12.86 19.30 -3.11
CA TRP A 5 13.05 17.85 -2.99
C TRP A 5 11.75 17.15 -2.58
N LEU A 6 10.95 17.78 -1.72
CA LEU A 6 9.64 17.26 -1.32
C LEU A 6 8.69 17.20 -2.53
N TRP A 7 8.66 18.26 -3.36
CA TRP A 7 7.86 18.27 -4.59
C TRP A 7 8.31 17.19 -5.59
N TYR A 8 9.61 16.99 -5.74
CA TYR A 8 10.14 15.91 -6.59
C TYR A 8 9.76 14.52 -6.06
N LEU A 9 9.90 14.28 -4.76
CA LEU A 9 9.50 13.02 -4.11
C LEU A 9 8.00 12.77 -4.30
N THR A 10 7.18 13.80 -4.09
CA THR A 10 5.72 13.75 -4.27
C THR A 10 5.37 13.29 -5.68
N GLY A 11 5.91 13.94 -6.72
CA GLY A 11 5.67 13.53 -8.10
C GLY A 11 6.23 12.14 -8.44
N ALA A 12 7.35 11.76 -7.86
CA ALA A 12 7.91 10.41 -8.03
C ALA A 12 6.97 9.34 -7.45
N VAL A 13 6.50 9.53 -6.22
CA VAL A 13 5.56 8.63 -5.54
C VAL A 13 4.24 8.59 -6.31
N ASP A 14 3.67 9.74 -6.65
CA ASP A 14 2.43 9.86 -7.42
C ASP A 14 2.50 9.13 -8.77
N THR A 15 3.66 9.06 -9.42
CA THR A 15 3.75 8.39 -10.74
C THR A 15 3.97 6.89 -10.68
N SER A 16 4.49 6.34 -9.58
CA SER A 16 5.02 4.97 -9.59
C SER A 16 4.87 4.19 -8.29
N ALA A 17 4.21 4.77 -7.29
CA ALA A 17 3.80 4.02 -6.11
C ALA A 17 2.68 3.02 -6.44
N THR A 18 2.60 2.01 -5.60
CA THR A 18 1.49 1.07 -5.54
C THR A 18 1.00 1.01 -4.11
N MET A 19 -0.30 1.25 -3.96
CA MET A 19 -1.07 1.09 -2.74
C MET A 19 -1.99 -0.11 -2.93
N THR A 20 -1.79 -1.15 -2.12
CA THR A 20 -2.50 -2.42 -2.23
C THR A 20 -2.55 -3.11 -0.88
N ILE A 21 -3.17 -4.28 -0.85
CA ILE A 21 -3.05 -5.23 0.24
C ILE A 21 -2.42 -6.52 -0.24
N ASN A 22 -1.80 -7.24 0.69
CA ASN A 22 -1.30 -8.57 0.49
C ASN A 22 -2.17 -9.53 1.31
N VAL A 23 -2.68 -10.57 0.66
CA VAL A 23 -3.47 -11.62 1.29
C VAL A 23 -2.59 -12.84 1.47
N GLN A 24 -2.41 -13.27 2.72
CA GLN A 24 -1.57 -14.42 3.05
C GLN A 24 -2.38 -15.47 3.82
N LYS A 25 -2.02 -16.75 3.66
CA LYS A 25 -2.55 -17.81 4.52
C LYS A 25 -1.92 -17.70 5.91
N ASP A 26 -2.75 -17.74 6.94
CA ASP A 26 -2.29 -17.81 8.34
C ASP A 26 -3.12 -18.84 9.11
N ASN A 27 -2.51 -20.00 9.36
CA ASN A 27 -3.14 -21.11 10.07
C ASN A 27 -3.38 -20.81 11.56
N ARG A 28 -2.90 -19.68 12.09
CA ARG A 28 -3.13 -19.26 13.47
C ARG A 28 -4.38 -18.41 13.62
N ASN A 29 -4.91 -17.85 12.53
CA ASN A 29 -6.16 -17.10 12.53
C ASN A 29 -7.33 -18.05 12.28
N ASN A 30 -8.48 -17.79 12.90
CA ASN A 30 -9.68 -18.63 12.75
C ASN A 30 -10.17 -18.69 11.30
N VAL A 31 -9.94 -17.62 10.54
CA VAL A 31 -10.35 -17.46 9.13
C VAL A 31 -9.35 -18.12 8.15
N GLY A 32 -8.16 -18.54 8.63
CA GLY A 32 -7.12 -19.16 7.79
C GLY A 32 -6.34 -18.19 6.90
N TYR A 33 -6.71 -16.90 6.89
CA TYR A 33 -6.08 -15.85 6.10
C TYR A 33 -5.82 -14.59 6.94
N ILE A 34 -4.87 -13.78 6.48
CA ILE A 34 -4.54 -12.46 7.01
C ILE A 34 -4.42 -11.45 5.87
N LEU A 35 -4.98 -10.26 6.12
CA LEU A 35 -4.82 -9.09 5.26
C LEU A 35 -3.67 -8.25 5.80
N LEU A 36 -2.77 -7.80 4.93
CA LEU A 36 -1.65 -6.94 5.28
C LEU A 36 -1.61 -5.74 4.33
N PRO A 37 -1.66 -4.49 4.82
CA PRO A 37 -1.55 -3.33 3.94
C PRO A 37 -0.13 -3.29 3.37
N LYS A 38 -0.02 -2.84 2.12
CA LYS A 38 1.27 -2.74 1.45
C LYS A 38 1.34 -1.49 0.60
N PHE A 39 2.31 -0.65 0.92
CA PHE A 39 2.78 0.40 0.06
C PHE A 39 4.14 0.00 -0.51
N TYR A 40 4.33 0.24 -1.81
CA TYR A 40 5.67 0.18 -2.38
C TYR A 40 5.85 1.13 -3.55
N PHE A 41 7.08 1.53 -3.78
CA PHE A 41 7.49 2.37 -4.90
C PHE A 41 8.78 1.81 -5.47
N SER A 42 8.88 1.74 -6.79
CA SER A 42 10.03 1.12 -7.48
C SER A 42 10.68 2.09 -8.46
N ARG A 43 12.01 2.09 -8.50
CA ARG A 43 12.79 2.84 -9.47
C ARG A 43 13.93 2.01 -10.04
N PRO A 44 14.32 2.26 -11.30
CA PRO A 44 15.51 1.66 -11.90
C PRO A 44 16.77 1.82 -11.02
N THR A 45 17.66 0.83 -11.05
CA THR A 45 18.88 0.77 -10.19
C THR A 45 19.88 1.89 -10.46
N ASP A 46 19.83 2.51 -11.64
CA ASP A 46 20.64 3.67 -12.02
C ASP A 46 20.11 5.00 -11.42
N VAL A 47 18.85 5.03 -10.94
CA VAL A 47 18.24 6.20 -10.29
C VAL A 47 18.42 6.12 -8.77
N LYS A 48 19.65 6.39 -8.29
CA LYS A 48 19.98 6.30 -6.85
C LYS A 48 19.52 7.50 -6.02
N SER A 49 19.43 8.68 -6.61
CA SER A 49 19.18 9.94 -5.89
C SER A 49 17.86 9.94 -5.11
N VAL A 50 16.83 9.27 -5.63
CA VAL A 50 15.50 9.22 -5.00
C VAL A 50 15.48 8.44 -3.69
N PHE A 51 16.32 7.41 -3.53
CA PHE A 51 16.40 6.67 -2.27
C PHE A 51 17.15 7.46 -1.20
N GLY A 52 18.16 8.24 -1.59
CA GLY A 52 18.78 9.20 -0.67
C GLY A 52 17.80 10.28 -0.19
N MET A 53 16.90 10.74 -1.06
CA MET A 53 15.82 11.65 -0.65
C MET A 53 14.83 10.96 0.29
N ILE A 54 14.48 9.70 0.04
CA ILE A 54 13.61 8.94 0.95
C ILE A 54 14.27 8.82 2.32
N ASP A 55 15.57 8.52 2.39
CA ASP A 55 16.30 8.45 3.67
C ASP A 55 16.29 9.81 4.40
N GLU A 56 16.52 10.93 3.69
CA GLU A 56 16.42 12.27 4.29
C GLU A 56 14.99 12.62 4.73
N TYR A 57 13.98 12.23 3.94
CA TYR A 57 12.57 12.45 4.26
C TYR A 57 12.15 11.68 5.52
N LEU A 58 12.73 10.49 5.70
CA LEU A 58 12.41 9.58 6.80
C LEU A 58 13.32 9.74 8.02
N GLU A 59 14.40 10.54 7.94
CA GLU A 59 15.47 10.64 8.94
C GLU A 59 14.96 10.91 10.38
N ASN A 60 13.89 11.70 10.52
CA ASN A 60 13.31 12.07 11.82
C ASN A 60 11.98 11.38 12.12
N THR A 61 11.67 10.31 11.39
CA THR A 61 10.43 9.55 11.54
C THR A 61 10.68 8.22 12.23
N THR A 62 9.65 7.64 12.82
CA THR A 62 9.69 6.26 13.33
C THR A 62 9.20 5.24 12.31
N ILE A 63 9.12 5.62 11.04
CA ILE A 63 8.53 4.81 9.97
C ILE A 63 9.43 3.59 9.73
N THR A 64 8.85 2.39 9.82
CA THR A 64 9.55 1.16 9.48
C THR A 64 9.40 0.87 7.99
N TYR A 65 10.53 0.90 7.26
CA TYR A 65 10.56 0.62 5.83
C TYR A 65 11.68 -0.36 5.46
N GLN A 66 11.59 -0.91 4.26
CA GLN A 66 12.64 -1.75 3.67
C GLN A 66 12.95 -1.29 2.25
N ILE A 67 14.23 -1.25 1.90
CA ILE A 67 14.66 -1.14 0.51
C ILE A 67 15.07 -2.52 0.02
N LYS A 68 14.36 -3.03 -0.97
CA LYS A 68 14.66 -4.30 -1.65
C LYS A 68 15.33 -4.02 -2.98
N GLU A 69 16.48 -4.62 -3.19
CA GLU A 69 17.22 -4.56 -4.43
C GLU A 69 16.83 -5.73 -5.34
N PHE A 70 16.50 -5.41 -6.59
CA PHE A 70 16.26 -6.38 -7.66
C PHE A 70 17.25 -6.12 -8.80
N GLU A 71 17.40 -7.08 -9.71
CA GLU A 71 18.37 -7.00 -10.82
C GLU A 71 18.29 -5.69 -11.62
N LYS A 72 17.09 -5.16 -11.83
CA LYS A 72 16.83 -3.96 -12.65
C LYS A 72 16.18 -2.79 -11.90
N SER A 73 15.83 -2.96 -10.64
CA SER A 73 15.13 -1.93 -9.88
C SER A 73 15.35 -2.06 -8.38
N ASN A 74 15.33 -0.94 -7.68
CA ASN A 74 15.20 -0.90 -6.23
C ASN A 74 13.74 -0.59 -5.86
N ARG A 75 13.29 -1.11 -4.73
CA ARG A 75 11.92 -0.92 -4.24
C ARG A 75 11.92 -0.53 -2.77
N LEU A 76 11.30 0.59 -2.45
CA LEU A 76 10.86 0.91 -1.10
C LEU A 76 9.59 0.11 -0.80
N GLU A 77 9.52 -0.56 0.34
CA GLU A 77 8.30 -1.20 0.85
C GLU A 77 7.99 -0.76 2.29
N ILE A 78 6.72 -0.46 2.55
CA ILE A 78 6.16 -0.18 3.89
C ILE A 78 4.94 -1.10 4.04
N GLN A 79 4.84 -1.82 5.16
CA GLN A 79 3.84 -2.89 5.36
C GLN A 79 2.97 -2.68 6.61
N ASN A 80 3.22 -1.63 7.38
CA ASN A 80 2.42 -1.25 8.54
C ASN A 80 1.50 -0.08 8.13
N GLY A 81 0.21 -0.15 8.43
CA GLY A 81 -0.77 0.87 8.04
C GLY A 81 -0.49 2.26 8.64
N GLU A 82 -0.07 2.32 9.91
CA GLU A 82 0.30 3.59 10.57
C GLU A 82 1.52 4.22 9.90
N ASP A 83 2.53 3.42 9.57
CA ASP A 83 3.75 3.89 8.90
C ASP A 83 3.46 4.34 7.46
N ILE A 84 2.59 3.62 6.74
CA ILE A 84 2.11 4.03 5.42
C ILE A 84 1.42 5.39 5.51
N ARG A 85 0.52 5.58 6.47
CA ARG A 85 -0.18 6.85 6.69
C ARG A 85 0.81 7.98 6.96
N LYS A 86 1.73 7.78 7.93
CA LYS A 86 2.78 8.77 8.24
C LYS A 86 3.64 9.13 7.03
N PHE A 87 3.89 8.17 6.13
CA PHE A 87 4.64 8.41 4.91
C PHE A 87 3.86 9.24 3.88
N LEU A 88 2.58 8.91 3.67
CA LEU A 88 1.75 9.47 2.60
C LEU A 88 1.07 10.79 2.97
N ASP A 89 0.58 10.95 4.21
CA ASP A 89 -0.18 12.13 4.64
C ASP A 89 0.52 13.46 4.31
N PRO A 90 1.85 13.63 4.47
CA PRO A 90 2.51 14.90 4.17
C PRO A 90 2.64 15.23 2.67
N ILE A 91 2.46 14.25 1.78
CA ILE A 91 2.68 14.40 0.33
C ILE A 91 1.42 14.16 -0.51
N VAL A 92 0.37 13.55 0.05
CA VAL A 92 -0.84 13.16 -0.69
C VAL A 92 -1.58 14.35 -1.30
N ASP A 93 -1.56 15.52 -0.65
CA ASP A 93 -2.19 16.73 -1.16
C ASP A 93 -1.57 17.23 -2.47
N GLY A 94 -0.30 16.87 -2.72
CA GLY A 94 0.41 17.17 -3.95
C GLY A 94 0.27 16.10 -5.04
N PHE A 95 -0.48 15.02 -4.80
CA PHE A 95 -0.73 13.99 -5.82
C PHE A 95 -1.67 14.52 -6.90
N ILE A 96 -1.40 14.12 -8.14
CA ILE A 96 -2.22 14.46 -9.31
C ILE A 96 -2.75 13.17 -9.96
N GLN A 97 -1.90 12.17 -10.19
CA GLN A 97 -2.28 10.95 -10.90
C GLN A 97 -3.03 9.94 -10.02
N GLN A 98 -2.58 9.78 -8.77
CA GLN A 98 -3.07 8.77 -7.84
C GLN A 98 -3.88 9.37 -6.69
N ARG A 99 -4.26 10.64 -6.76
CA ARG A 99 -4.92 11.35 -5.65
C ARG A 99 -6.11 10.58 -5.10
N ASP A 100 -7.10 10.30 -5.94
CA ASP A 100 -8.34 9.60 -5.52
C ASP A 100 -8.04 8.20 -4.96
N ARG A 101 -7.06 7.50 -5.56
CA ARG A 101 -6.64 6.18 -5.06
C ARG A 101 -5.97 6.29 -3.69
N ALA A 102 -5.10 7.27 -3.50
CA ALA A 102 -4.38 7.48 -2.26
C ALA A 102 -5.34 7.88 -1.14
N GLU A 103 -6.26 8.81 -1.41
CA GLU A 103 -7.34 9.20 -0.49
C GLU A 103 -8.20 7.97 -0.13
N TYR A 104 -8.68 7.20 -1.12
CA TYR A 104 -9.44 5.97 -0.86
C TYR A 104 -8.66 4.95 -0.02
N PHE A 105 -7.37 4.77 -0.31
CA PHE A 105 -6.53 3.85 0.43
C PHE A 105 -6.33 4.30 1.88
N LEU A 106 -6.05 5.59 2.10
CA LEU A 106 -5.89 6.17 3.43
C LEU A 106 -7.19 6.17 4.23
N ASP A 107 -8.33 6.48 3.61
CA ASP A 107 -9.58 6.74 4.33
C ASP A 107 -10.50 5.52 4.44
N GLN A 108 -10.39 4.56 3.52
CA GLN A 108 -11.26 3.38 3.48
C GLN A 108 -10.50 2.10 3.77
N VAL A 109 -9.30 1.92 3.18
CA VAL A 109 -8.57 0.65 3.27
C VAL A 109 -7.74 0.55 4.55
N LEU A 110 -6.91 1.55 4.86
CA LEU A 110 -6.06 1.52 6.06
C LEU A 110 -6.82 1.37 7.38
N PRO A 111 -8.00 2.00 7.59
CA PRO A 111 -8.77 1.84 8.82
C PRO A 111 -9.21 0.41 9.11
N LEU A 112 -9.31 -0.46 8.09
CA LEU A 112 -9.61 -1.88 8.27
C LEU A 112 -8.57 -2.61 9.14
N PHE A 113 -7.36 -2.05 9.24
CA PHE A 113 -6.23 -2.67 9.94
C PHE A 113 -6.00 -2.11 11.35
N GLU A 114 -6.64 -0.98 11.71
CA GLU A 114 -6.45 -0.32 13.00
C GLU A 114 -6.98 -1.16 14.18
N ASN A 115 -8.01 -1.97 13.94
CA ASN A 115 -8.60 -2.87 14.94
C ASN A 115 -8.06 -4.31 14.87
N GLY A 116 -6.98 -4.52 14.12
CA GLY A 116 -6.42 -5.83 13.81
C GLY A 116 -7.20 -6.57 12.71
N SER A 117 -6.73 -7.78 12.36
CA SER A 117 -7.29 -8.55 11.25
C SER A 117 -8.74 -9.00 11.50
N PRO A 118 -9.57 -9.12 10.44
CA PRO A 118 -10.92 -9.67 10.56
C PRO A 118 -10.91 -11.05 11.24
N LYS A 119 -11.88 -11.24 12.16
CA LYS A 119 -11.97 -12.44 13.01
C LYS A 119 -13.09 -13.41 12.61
N SER A 120 -13.88 -13.06 11.59
CA SER A 120 -14.88 -13.93 10.97
C SER A 120 -14.79 -13.86 9.45
N GLU A 121 -15.34 -14.86 8.78
CA GLU A 121 -15.39 -14.97 7.32
C GLU A 121 -16.19 -13.81 6.72
N GLU A 122 -17.33 -13.44 7.32
CA GLU A 122 -18.16 -12.32 6.86
C GLU A 122 -17.41 -10.98 6.98
N LYS A 123 -16.74 -10.74 8.12
CA LYS A 123 -15.92 -9.53 8.29
C LYS A 123 -14.72 -9.49 7.36
N PHE A 124 -14.22 -10.64 6.95
CA PHE A 124 -13.14 -10.73 5.99
C PHE A 124 -13.64 -10.42 4.58
N ILE A 125 -14.81 -10.93 4.18
CA ILE A 125 -15.46 -10.58 2.91
C ILE A 125 -15.76 -9.08 2.87
N GLU A 126 -16.37 -8.50 3.92
CA GLU A 126 -16.63 -7.05 4.02
C GLU A 126 -15.34 -6.23 3.82
N ALA A 127 -14.23 -6.64 4.46
CA ALA A 127 -12.94 -5.98 4.28
C ALA A 127 -12.39 -6.12 2.84
N MET A 128 -12.57 -7.29 2.22
CA MET A 128 -12.16 -7.54 0.84
C MET A 128 -12.99 -6.74 -0.18
N GLU A 129 -14.28 -6.52 0.06
CA GLU A 129 -15.11 -5.66 -0.79
C GLU A 129 -14.58 -4.22 -0.81
N VAL A 130 -14.23 -3.67 0.36
CA VAL A 130 -13.61 -2.34 0.47
C VAL A 130 -12.28 -2.31 -0.30
N VAL A 131 -11.48 -3.36 -0.19
CA VAL A 131 -10.22 -3.47 -0.93
C VAL A 131 -10.46 -3.52 -2.43
N ASP A 132 -11.43 -4.32 -2.89
CA ASP A 132 -11.73 -4.46 -4.31
C ASP A 132 -12.20 -3.15 -4.91
N GLY A 133 -12.76 -2.23 -4.11
CA GLY A 133 -13.01 -0.84 -4.50
C GLY A 133 -11.78 -0.07 -4.99
N LEU A 134 -10.54 -0.50 -4.66
CA LEU A 134 -9.32 0.03 -5.29
C LEU A 134 -9.28 -0.21 -6.81
N ALA A 135 -10.10 -1.11 -7.35
CA ALA A 135 -10.23 -1.34 -8.79
C ALA A 135 -10.78 -0.11 -9.53
N GLU A 136 -11.62 0.67 -8.87
CA GLU A 136 -12.28 1.86 -9.44
C GLU A 136 -11.29 3.01 -9.67
N TYR A 137 -10.09 2.92 -9.10
CA TYR A 137 -9.01 3.91 -9.21
C TYR A 137 -7.71 3.30 -9.80
N PRO A 138 -7.73 2.79 -11.05
CA PRO A 138 -6.60 2.08 -11.63
C PRO A 138 -5.51 3.06 -12.11
N ILE A 139 -4.24 2.69 -11.90
CA ILE A 139 -3.08 3.48 -12.36
C ILE A 139 -2.29 2.71 -13.42
N GLN A 140 -2.38 1.39 -13.39
CA GLN A 140 -1.85 0.47 -14.38
C GLN A 140 -2.88 -0.65 -14.59
N PRO A 141 -2.81 -1.39 -15.72
CA PRO A 141 -3.68 -2.55 -15.94
C PRO A 141 -3.55 -3.53 -14.79
N ARG A 142 -4.67 -3.80 -14.08
CA ARG A 142 -4.70 -4.74 -12.95
C ARG A 142 -4.33 -6.14 -13.49
N GLN A 143 -3.26 -6.73 -12.95
CA GLN A 143 -3.16 -8.19 -12.97
C GLN A 143 -4.27 -8.68 -12.02
N SER A 144 -5.15 -9.55 -12.53
CA SER A 144 -6.23 -10.13 -11.73
C SER A 144 -5.68 -10.68 -10.41
N SER A 145 -6.16 -10.16 -9.28
CA SER A 145 -5.81 -10.72 -7.97
C SER A 145 -6.48 -12.08 -7.89
N LYS A 146 -5.76 -13.10 -7.42
CA LYS A 146 -6.37 -14.40 -7.10
C LYS A 146 -7.39 -14.27 -5.96
N TYR A 147 -7.12 -13.37 -5.04
CA TYR A 147 -7.91 -13.18 -3.82
C TYR A 147 -8.69 -11.87 -3.96
N ASP A 148 -9.98 -11.99 -4.22
CA ASP A 148 -11.01 -10.95 -4.22
C ASP A 148 -12.19 -11.39 -3.31
N ALA A 149 -13.17 -10.54 -3.10
CA ALA A 149 -14.33 -10.87 -2.27
C ALA A 149 -15.11 -12.10 -2.79
N ASP A 150 -15.23 -12.25 -4.11
CA ASP A 150 -15.92 -13.36 -4.75
C ASP A 150 -15.21 -14.70 -4.49
N TYR A 151 -13.87 -14.73 -4.58
CA TYR A 151 -13.07 -15.90 -4.21
C TYR A 151 -13.39 -16.38 -2.78
N PHE A 152 -13.51 -15.45 -1.83
CA PHE A 152 -13.78 -15.81 -0.43
C PHE A 152 -15.22 -16.24 -0.18
N ARG A 153 -16.19 -15.63 -0.87
CA ARG A 153 -17.59 -16.11 -0.87
C ARG A 153 -17.67 -17.55 -1.34
N GLU A 154 -17.01 -17.87 -2.45
CA GLU A 154 -16.96 -19.24 -2.98
C GLU A 154 -16.23 -20.21 -2.05
N GLU A 155 -15.07 -19.84 -1.51
CA GLU A 155 -14.25 -20.68 -0.62
C GLU A 155 -14.98 -21.03 0.68
N TRP A 156 -15.75 -20.10 1.24
CA TRP A 156 -16.47 -20.28 2.51
C TRP A 156 -17.95 -20.65 2.36
N GLY A 157 -18.48 -20.65 1.13
CA GLY A 157 -19.86 -21.01 0.84
C GLY A 157 -20.89 -19.97 1.33
N LEU A 158 -20.53 -18.68 1.24
CA LEU A 158 -21.33 -17.52 1.66
C LEU A 158 -21.89 -16.74 0.47
#